data_AF-A0A7C1VD56-F1
#
_entry.id   AF-A0A7C1VD56-F1
#
_cell.length_a   1.000
_cell.length_b   1.000
_cell.length_c   1.000
_cell.angle_alpha   90.00
_cell.angle_beta   90.00
_cell.angle_gamma   90.00
#
_symmetry.space_group_name_H-M   'P 1'
#
loop_
_entity.id
_entity.type
_entity.pdbx_description
1 polymer ?
#
loop_
_entity_poly.entity_id
_entity_poly.type
_entity_poly.pdbx_seq_one_letter_code
_entity_poly.pdbx_strand_id
1 'polypeptide(L)' 'MILKVLILSSILLGLAFVGLAFRVLFVRDGRFPQISIGKNKEMARLGISCVKHDEYKCWKQGGTDGPGCGCS' A
#
# COMPACT_ATOMS: atom_id res chain seq x y z
N MET A 1 -4.36 7.82 -38.97
CA MET A 1 -3.34 8.20 -37.97
C MET A 1 -3.79 7.85 -36.55
N ILE A 2 -4.95 8.33 -36.09
CA ILE A 2 -5.48 8.07 -34.74
C ILE A 2 -5.69 6.57 -34.45
N LEU A 3 -6.31 5.82 -35.36
CA LEU A 3 -6.59 4.39 -35.13
C LEU A 3 -5.31 3.55 -34.93
N LYS A 4 -4.24 3.87 -35.66
CA LYS A 4 -2.92 3.22 -35.50
C LYS A 4 -2.32 3.51 -34.11
N VAL A 5 -2.46 4.73 -33.62
CA VAL A 5 -1.96 5.13 -32.29
C VAL A 5 -2.78 4.46 -31.18
N LEU A 6 -4.10 4.37 -31.33
CA LEU A 6 -4.96 3.69 -30.36
C LEU A 6 -4.63 2.21 -30.23
N ILE A 7 -4.42 1.52 -31.35
CA ILE A 7 -4.04 0.10 -31.37
C ILE A 7 -2.67 -0.10 -30.74
N LEU A 8 -1.69 0.76 -31.06
CA LEU A 8 -0.35 0.64 -30.48
C LEU A 8 -0.35 0.90 -28.96
N SER A 9 -1.12 1.90 -28.51
CA SER A 9 -1.26 2.23 -27.09
C SER A 9 -1.97 1.14 -26.30
N SER A 10 -3.05 0.56 -26.84
CA SER A 10 -3.77 -0.52 -26.17
C SER A 10 -2.94 -1.79 -26.02
N ILE A 11 -2.09 -2.12 -27.00
CA ILE A 11 -1.14 -3.23 -26.91
C ILE A 11 -0.12 -2.99 -25.79
N LEU A 12 0.45 -1.78 -25.72
CA LEU A 12 1.41 -1.43 -24.66
C LEU A 12 0.78 -1.54 -23.26
N LEU A 13 -0.44 -1.01 -23.11
CA LEU A 13 -1.18 -1.06 -21.86
C LEU A 13 -1.52 -2.51 -21.50
N GLY A 14 -1.97 -3.30 -22.48
CA GLY A 14 -2.25 -4.72 -22.32
C GLY A 14 -1.04 -5.50 -21.82
N LEU A 15 0.15 -5.26 -22.40
CA LEU A 15 1.39 -5.89 -21.94
C LEU A 15 1.75 -5.51 -20.49
N ALA A 16 1.53 -4.26 -20.08
CA ALA A 16 1.76 -3.83 -18.70
C ALA A 16 0.83 -4.57 -17.71
N PHE A 17 -0.45 -4.69 -18.05
CA PHE A 17 -1.41 -5.43 -17.23
C PHE A 17 -1.11 -6.94 -17.19
N VAL A 18 -0.72 -7.54 -18.31
CA VAL A 18 -0.31 -8.95 -18.38
C VAL A 18 0.92 -9.19 -17.52
N GLY A 19 1.93 -8.30 -17.56
CA GLY A 19 3.12 -8.40 -16.71
C GLY A 19 2.80 -8.31 -15.21
N LEU A 20 1.90 -7.42 -14.82
CA LEU A 20 1.41 -7.31 -13.45
C LEU A 20 0.66 -8.58 -13.02
N ALA A 21 -0.27 -9.05 -13.86
CA ALA A 21 -1.08 -10.24 -13.61
C ALA A 21 -0.22 -11.50 -13.51
N PHE A 22 0.79 -11.66 -14.38
CA PHE A 22 1.70 -12.79 -14.35
C PHE A 22 2.46 -12.87 -13.01
N ARG A 23 2.95 -11.74 -12.49
CA ARG A 23 3.59 -11.72 -11.17
C ARG A 23 2.65 -12.13 -10.05
N VAL A 24 1.40 -11.68 -10.09
CA VAL A 24 0.42 -12.01 -9.03
C VAL A 24 -0.03 -13.47 -9.10
N LEU A 25 -0.20 -14.03 -10.31
CA LEU A 25 -0.74 -15.38 -10.50
C LEU A 25 0.32 -16.49 -10.47
N PHE A 26 1.51 -16.27 -11.04
CA PHE A 26 2.53 -17.32 -11.22
C PHE A 26 3.67 -17.27 -10.20
N VAL A 27 3.93 -16.14 -9.54
CA VAL A 27 4.99 -16.07 -8.52
C VAL A 27 4.44 -16.60 -7.20
N ARG A 28 5.16 -17.55 -6.56
CA ARG A 28 4.85 -17.99 -5.19
C ARG A 28 5.06 -16.79 -4.25
N ASP A 29 4.00 -16.40 -3.53
CA ASP A 29 3.88 -15.13 -2.79
C ASP A 29 3.71 -13.86 -3.65
N GLY A 30 3.20 -14.01 -4.89
CA GLY A 30 2.74 -12.93 -5.76
C GLY A 30 1.56 -12.15 -5.15
N ARG A 31 1.84 -11.36 -4.12
CA ARG A 31 0.85 -10.51 -3.45
C ARG A 31 0.90 -9.14 -4.10
N PHE A 32 -0.27 -8.53 -4.27
CA PHE A 32 -0.29 -7.09 -4.50
C PHE A 32 0.48 -6.40 -3.37
N PRO A 33 1.28 -5.35 -3.69
CA PRO A 33 2.05 -4.64 -2.69
C PRO A 33 1.13 -4.17 -1.56
N GLN A 34 1.53 -4.42 -0.32
CA GLN A 34 0.74 -4.07 0.86
C GLN A 34 0.76 -2.56 1.04
N ILE A 35 -0.29 -1.87 0.57
CA ILE A 35 -0.44 -0.41 0.71
C ILE A 35 -0.82 0.00 2.15
N SER A 36 -1.31 -0.94 2.95
CA SER A 36 -1.65 -0.69 4.35
C SER A 36 -0.39 -0.75 5.23
N ILE A 37 0.03 0.40 5.74
CA ILE A 37 1.19 0.55 6.64
C ILE A 37 1.14 -0.48 7.79
N GLY A 38 0.01 -0.60 8.48
CA GLY A 38 -0.14 -1.50 9.63
C GLY A 38 -0.08 -3.01 9.33
N LYS A 39 -0.26 -3.43 8.07
CA LYS A 39 -0.14 -4.85 7.66
C LYS A 39 1.18 -5.14 6.94
N ASN A 40 2.00 -4.13 6.66
CA ASN A 40 3.26 -4.30 5.96
C ASN A 40 4.41 -4.53 6.97
N LYS A 41 4.94 -5.75 7.00
CA LYS A 41 6.02 -6.15 7.92
C LYS A 41 7.30 -5.33 7.70
N GLU A 42 7.58 -4.95 6.46
CA GLU A 42 8.76 -4.14 6.11
C GLU A 42 8.65 -2.72 6.68
N MET A 43 7.46 -2.09 6.63
CA MET A 43 7.21 -0.78 7.25
C MET A 43 7.27 -0.86 8.79
N ALA A 44 6.73 -1.93 9.36
CA ALA A 44 6.83 -2.17 10.81
C ALA A 44 8.28 -2.35 11.27
N ARG A 45 9.13 -3.02 10.48
CA ARG A 45 10.57 -3.16 10.76
C ARG A 45 11.31 -1.81 10.74
N LEU A 46 10.84 -0.87 9.92
CA LEU A 46 11.33 0.50 9.86
C LEU A 46 10.76 1.40 10.98
N GLY A 47 9.91 0.87 11.87
CA GLY A 47 9.27 1.63 12.95
C GLY A 47 8.12 2.52 12.48
N ILE A 48 7.67 2.39 11.23
CA ILE A 48 6.58 3.17 10.66
C ILE A 48 5.26 2.48 11.03
N SER A 49 4.54 3.07 11.98
CA SER A 49 3.23 2.62 12.45
C SER A 49 2.11 3.56 11.97
N CYS A 50 0.88 3.06 11.92
CA CYS A 50 -0.28 3.89 11.62
C CYS A 50 -0.51 4.89 12.76
N VAL A 51 -0.47 6.19 12.47
CA VAL A 51 -0.72 7.27 13.45
C VAL A 51 -1.99 7.01 14.27
N LYS A 52 -3.10 6.65 13.61
CA LYS A 52 -4.38 6.33 14.29
C LYS A 52 -4.29 5.17 15.29
N HIS A 53 -3.40 4.20 15.06
CA HIS A 53 -3.20 3.07 15.97
C HIS A 53 -2.46 3.50 17.24
N ASP A 54 -1.48 4.40 17.08
CA ASP A 54 -0.74 4.98 18.20
C ASP A 54 -1.64 5.92 19.02
N GLU A 55 -2.49 6.72 18.36
CA GLU A 55 -3.54 7.50 19.03
C GLU A 55 -4.49 6.60 19.83
N TYR A 56 -5.09 5.57 19.22
CA TYR A 56 -6.02 4.65 19.91
C TYR A 56 -5.38 3.97 21.13
N LYS A 57 -4.12 3.55 21.03
CA LYS A 57 -3.39 2.96 22.16
C LYS A 57 -3.21 3.94 23.30
N CYS A 58 -3.00 5.21 22.99
CA CYS A 58 -2.83 6.28 23.97
C CYS A 58 -4.15 6.53 24.75
N TRP A 59 -5.28 6.58 24.04
CA TRP A 59 -6.62 6.69 24.64
C TRP A 59 -6.99 5.48 25.52
N LYS A 60 -6.64 4.25 25.09
CA LYS A 60 -6.94 3.03 25.86
C LYS A 60 -6.14 2.92 27.16
N GLN A 61 -4.99 3.57 27.25
CA GLN A 61 -4.10 3.55 28.43
C GLN A 61 -4.37 4.69 29.41
N GLY A 62 -5.47 5.44 29.24
CA GLY A 62 -5.86 6.52 30.15
C GLY A 62 -5.00 7.78 30.03
N GLY A 63 -4.44 8.04 28.84
CA GLY A 63 -3.55 9.16 28.60
C GLY A 63 -4.29 10.48 28.43
N THR A 64 -4.33 11.30 29.48
CA THR A 64 -4.26 12.76 29.36
C THR A 64 -2.77 13.14 29.20
N ASP A 65 -2.44 13.78 28.07
CA ASP A 65 -1.25 14.63 27.88
C ASP A 65 0.13 13.95 27.65
N GLY A 66 0.18 12.88 26.84
CA GLY A 66 1.45 12.36 26.28
C GLY A 66 1.77 12.93 24.87
N PRO A 67 3.05 13.01 24.45
CA PRO A 67 3.50 13.61 23.17
C PRO A 67 3.04 12.91 21.87
N GLY A 68 2.04 12.02 21.96
CA GLY A 68 1.34 11.39 20.83
C GLY A 68 -0.17 11.24 21.05
N CYS A 69 -0.73 11.87 22.09
CA CYS A 69 -2.13 11.84 22.48
C CYS A 69 -2.89 13.13 22.04
N GLY A 70 -2.41 13.82 21.01
CA GLY A 70 -3.00 15.07 20.53
C GLY A 70 -3.29 15.04 19.04
N CYS A 71 -4.56 14.98 18.68
CA CYS A 71 -5.04 15.69 17.50
C CYS A 71 -5.17 17.17 17.92
N SER A 72 -4.29 18.03 17.41
CA SER A 72 -4.67 19.43 17.15
C SER A 72 -5.22 19.52 15.74
#